data_AF-A0A350WM76-F1
#
_entry.id   AF-A0A350WM76-F1
#
_cell.length_a   1.000
_cell.length_b   1.000
_cell.length_c   1.000
_cell.angle_alpha   90.00
_cell.angle_beta   90.00
_cell.angle_gamma   90.00
#
_symmetry.space_group_name_H-M   'P 1'
#
loop_
_entity.id
_entity.type
_entity.pdbx_description
1 polymer ?
#
loop_
_entity_poly.entity_id
_entity_poly.type
_entity_poly.pdbx_seq_one_letter_code
_entity_poly.pdbx_strand_id
1 'polypeptide(L)'
;MKSKYPNVETLWVGGEGGMEEDLVKRAGIPYRSIAAAGVHGVGLRALPGNLAKLARGVLESRRILREFNPDVLFFTGGYVAAPMA
;
A
#
# COMPACT_ATOMS: atom_id res chain seq x y z
N MET A 1 18.22 -8.15 6.25
CA MET A 1 17.15 -8.98 6.86
C MET A 1 17.25 -10.45 6.44
N LYS A 2 17.34 -10.77 5.13
CA LYS A 2 17.48 -12.16 4.64
C LYS A 2 18.63 -12.97 5.28
N SER A 3 19.75 -12.33 5.62
CA SER A 3 20.91 -13.00 6.26
C SER A 3 20.61 -13.60 7.65
N LYS A 4 19.61 -13.09 8.37
CA LYS A 4 19.26 -13.58 9.72
C LYS A 4 17.99 -14.44 9.72
N TYR A 5 17.11 -14.25 8.74
CA TYR A 5 15.87 -15.00 8.57
C TYR A 5 15.71 -15.40 7.09
N PRO A 6 16.35 -16.51 6.66
CA PRO A 6 16.41 -16.87 5.25
C PRO A 6 15.04 -17.24 4.65
N ASN A 7 14.11 -17.67 5.50
CA ASN A 7 12.77 -18.13 5.10
C ASN A 7 11.70 -17.03 5.19
N VAL A 8 12.08 -15.79 5.53
CA VAL A 8 11.13 -14.68 5.64
C VAL A 8 11.16 -13.87 4.35
N GLU A 9 10.04 -13.89 3.64
CA GLU A 9 9.79 -12.98 2.52
C GLU A 9 9.06 -11.74 3.03
N THR A 10 9.35 -10.58 2.44
CA THR A 10 8.73 -9.31 2.81
C THR A 10 8.33 -8.52 1.59
N LEU A 11 7.15 -7.91 1.66
CA LEU A 11 6.65 -6.96 0.70
C LEU A 11 6.11 -5.74 1.44
N TRP A 12 6.58 -4.56 1.07
CA TRP A 12 5.97 -3.31 1.51
C TRP A 12 4.90 -2.87 0.52
N VAL A 13 3.75 -2.45 1.05
CA VAL A 13 2.67 -1.87 0.24
C VAL A 13 2.42 -0.45 0.71
N GLY A 14 2.48 0.50 -0.22
CA GLY A 14 2.31 1.93 0.08
C GLY A 14 1.46 2.64 -0.98
N GLY A 15 1.24 3.93 -0.78
CA GLY A 15 0.53 4.76 -1.78
C GLY A 15 1.41 5.01 -3.01
N GLU A 16 0.80 5.05 -4.19
CA GLU A 16 1.47 5.49 -5.42
C GLU A 16 2.03 6.92 -5.26
N GLY A 17 3.33 7.10 -5.52
CA GLY A 17 3.99 8.41 -5.39
C GLY A 17 4.18 8.89 -3.95
N GLY A 18 3.99 8.01 -2.96
CA GLY A 18 4.26 8.30 -1.55
C GLY A 18 5.76 8.38 -1.25
N MET A 19 6.13 9.20 -0.25
CA MET A 19 7.52 9.37 0.21
C MET A 19 8.19 8.04 0.62
N GLU A 20 7.40 7.06 1.07
CA GLU A 20 7.87 5.74 1.50
C GLU A 20 8.47 4.92 0.36
N GLU A 21 8.01 5.11 -0.88
CA GLU A 21 8.43 4.31 -2.03
C GLU A 21 9.96 4.34 -2.21
N ASP A 22 10.54 5.54 -2.21
CA ASP A 22 11.98 5.71 -2.39
C ASP A 22 12.77 5.22 -1.17
N LEU A 23 12.26 5.45 0.04
CA LEU A 23 12.92 5.03 1.28
C LEU A 23 13.00 3.50 1.38
N VAL A 24 11.89 2.81 1.10
CA VAL A 24 11.79 1.35 1.16
C VAL A 24 12.64 0.70 0.07
N LYS A 25 12.61 1.23 -1.16
CA LYS A 25 13.45 0.75 -2.25
C LYS A 25 14.94 0.88 -1.91
N ARG A 26 15.37 2.00 -1.32
CA ARG A 26 16.76 2.19 -0.85
C ARG A 26 17.15 1.19 0.25
N ALA A 27 16.21 0.76 1.07
CA ALA A 27 16.43 -0.29 2.07
C ALA A 27 16.48 -1.71 1.46
N GLY A 28 16.26 -1.86 0.15
CA GLY A 28 16.29 -3.15 -0.55
C GLY A 28 15.07 -4.03 -0.27
N ILE A 29 13.95 -3.45 0.16
CA ILE A 29 12.69 -4.17 0.41
C ILE A 29 11.81 -4.05 -0.84
N PRO A 30 11.22 -5.16 -1.33
CA PRO A 30 10.24 -5.11 -2.42
C PRO A 30 9.08 -4.15 -2.08
N TYR A 31 8.69 -3.32 -3.04
CA TYR A 31 7.62 -2.33 -2.88
C TYR A 31 6.54 -2.52 -3.95
N ARG A 32 5.28 -2.47 -3.54
CA ARG A 32 4.10 -2.35 -4.41
C ARG A 32 3.31 -1.12 -4.02
N SER A 33 2.80 -0.40 -5.01
CA SER A 33 1.91 0.73 -4.78
C SER A 33 0.45 0.33 -4.97
N ILE A 34 -0.44 1.00 -4.25
CA ILE A 34 -1.88 1.04 -4.53
C ILE A 34 -2.33 2.47 -4.76
N ALA A 35 -3.39 2.63 -5.56
CA ALA A 35 -4.03 3.92 -5.74
C ALA A 35 -4.60 4.43 -4.39
N ALA A 36 -4.25 5.64 -4.01
CA ALA A 36 -4.76 6.32 -2.83
C ALA A 36 -5.21 7.74 -3.18
N ALA A 37 -6.25 8.23 -2.51
CA ALA A 37 -6.74 9.59 -2.71
C ALA A 37 -7.36 10.17 -1.43
N GLY A 38 -7.27 11.49 -1.26
CA GLY A 38 -7.89 12.18 -0.14
C GLY A 38 -9.41 12.30 -0.30
N VAL A 39 -10.16 12.03 0.77
CA VAL A 39 -11.61 12.26 0.83
C VAL A 39 -11.98 13.44 1.73
N HIS A 40 -11.03 13.90 2.54
CA HIS A 40 -11.18 15.06 3.42
C HIS A 40 -10.34 16.23 2.90
N GLY A 41 -10.86 17.45 3.01
CA GLY A 41 -10.17 18.66 2.52
C GLY A 41 -10.13 18.79 0.99
N VAL A 42 -10.87 17.97 0.25
CA VAL A 42 -10.94 18.01 -1.21
C VAL A 42 -12.23 18.68 -1.69
N GLY A 43 -12.16 19.46 -2.78
CA GLY A 43 -13.34 20.10 -3.36
C GLY A 43 -14.37 19.08 -3.85
N LEU A 44 -15.67 19.39 -3.72
CA LEU A 44 -16.78 18.51 -4.10
C LEU A 44 -16.69 17.97 -5.54
N ARG A 45 -16.08 18.74 -6.45
CA ARG A 45 -15.85 18.32 -7.85
C ARG A 45 -14.79 17.24 -8.00
N ALA A 46 -13.82 17.16 -7.10
CA ALA A 46 -12.75 16.15 -7.12
C ALA A 46 -13.17 14.85 -6.39
N LEU A 47 -14.20 14.92 -5.54
CA LEU A 47 -14.64 13.81 -4.70
C LEU A 47 -15.03 12.55 -5.51
N PRO A 48 -15.80 12.62 -6.62
CA PRO A 48 -16.15 11.43 -7.39
C PRO A 48 -14.93 10.72 -7.97
N GLY A 49 -13.95 11.48 -8.49
CA GLY A 49 -12.70 10.93 -9.00
C GLY A 49 -11.85 10.28 -7.91
N ASN A 50 -11.83 10.86 -6.71
CA ASN A 50 -11.11 10.31 -5.56
C ASN A 50 -11.74 9.02 -5.04
N LEU A 51 -13.07 8.93 -5.03
CA LEU A 51 -13.77 7.68 -4.69
C LEU A 51 -13.46 6.56 -5.69
N ALA A 52 -13.42 6.87 -6.99
CA ALA A 52 -13.02 5.88 -8.00
C ALA A 52 -11.57 5.40 -7.80
N LYS A 53 -10.65 6.31 -7.47
CA LYS A 53 -9.26 5.94 -7.12
C LYS A 53 -9.17 5.07 -5.88
N LEU A 54 -9.94 5.36 -4.84
CA LEU A 54 -9.99 4.53 -3.64
C LEU A 54 -10.57 3.15 -3.90
N ALA A 55 -11.65 3.05 -4.69
CA ALA A 55 -12.23 1.77 -5.09
C ALA A 55 -11.21 0.92 -5.87
N ARG A 56 -10.43 1.55 -6.77
CA ARG A 56 -9.32 0.90 -7.45
C ARG A 56 -8.24 0.42 -6.47
N GLY A 57 -7.85 1.26 -5.50
CA GLY A 57 -6.88 0.91 -4.46
C GLY A 57 -7.30 -0.30 -3.63
N VAL A 58 -8.59 -0.43 -3.31
CA VAL A 58 -9.15 -1.61 -2.61
C VAL A 58 -9.00 -2.88 -3.47
N LEU A 59 -9.28 -2.80 -4.76
CA LEU A 59 -9.13 -3.95 -5.67
C LEU A 59 -7.65 -4.35 -5.83
N GLU A 60 -6.75 -3.37 -5.96
CA GLU A 60 -5.30 -3.60 -6.02
C GLU A 60 -4.78 -4.23 -4.72
N SER A 61 -5.23 -3.74 -3.57
CA SER A 61 -4.89 -4.29 -2.25
C SER A 61 -5.30 -5.76 -2.13
N ARG A 62 -6.54 -6.08 -2.49
CA ARG A 62 -7.06 -7.47 -2.51
C ARG A 62 -6.27 -8.37 -3.44
N ARG A 63 -5.85 -7.87 -4.58
CA ARG A 63 -5.02 -8.61 -5.54
C ARG A 63 -3.64 -8.89 -4.94
N ILE A 64 -2.97 -7.89 -4.36
CA ILE A 64 -1.66 -8.05 -3.75
C ILE A 64 -1.71 -9.06 -2.60
N LEU A 65 -2.71 -8.96 -1.71
CA LEU A 65 -2.87 -9.90 -0.60
C LEU A 65 -3.06 -11.33 -1.08
N ARG A 66 -3.80 -11.54 -2.18
CA ARG A 66 -3.99 -12.86 -2.78
C ARG A 66 -2.73 -13.41 -3.46
N GLU A 67 -1.99 -12.54 -4.16
CA GLU A 67 -0.77 -12.94 -4.88
C GLU A 67 0.40 -13.20 -3.92
N PHE A 68 0.56 -12.36 -2.90
CA PHE A 68 1.63 -12.47 -1.91
C PHE A 68 1.29 -13.49 -0.81
N ASN A 69 0.01 -13.67 -0.50
CA ASN A 69 -0.49 -14.62 0.49
C ASN A 69 0.26 -14.55 1.85
N PRO A 70 0.26 -13.38 2.52
CA PRO A 70 1.06 -13.18 3.73
C PRO A 70 0.48 -13.96 4.92
N ASP A 71 1.37 -14.57 5.73
CA ASP A 71 1.01 -15.13 7.03
C ASP A 71 0.74 -14.04 8.09
N VAL A 72 1.41 -12.88 7.95
CA VAL A 72 1.35 -11.78 8.91
C VAL A 72 1.36 -10.43 8.18
N LEU A 73 0.55 -9.49 8.66
CA LEU A 73 0.54 -8.10 8.23
C LEU A 73 1.10 -7.19 9.33
N PHE A 74 2.01 -6.30 8.95
CA PHE A 74 2.54 -5.26 9.84
C PHE A 74 2.07 -3.90 9.35
N PHE A 75 1.37 -3.16 10.23
CA PHE A 75 0.83 -1.85 9.91
C PHE A 75 1.59 -0.76 10.67
N THR A 76 2.04 0.27 9.95
CA THR A 76 2.61 1.50 10.53
C THR A 76 1.57 2.60 10.75
N GLY A 77 0.32 2.38 10.32
CA GLY A 77 -0.76 3.36 10.35
C GLY A 77 -0.98 4.04 8.99
N GLY A 78 -1.77 5.13 8.98
CA GLY A 78 -2.06 5.91 7.78
C GLY A 78 -3.25 5.39 6.95
N TYR A 79 -3.76 6.22 6.05
CA TYR A 79 -4.97 5.93 5.26
C TYR A 79 -4.80 4.78 4.25
N VAL A 80 -3.55 4.48 3.86
CA VAL A 80 -3.20 3.37 2.96
C VAL A 80 -3.35 2.00 3.65
N ALA A 81 -3.34 1.95 4.99
CA ALA A 81 -3.52 0.71 5.74
C ALA A 81 -4.97 0.17 5.65
N ALA A 82 -5.96 1.05 5.51
CA ALA A 82 -7.37 0.67 5.54
C ALA A 82 -7.80 -0.38 4.49
N PRO A 83 -7.43 -0.28 3.19
CA PRO A 83 -7.78 -1.30 2.20
C PRO A 83 -6.95 -2.60 2.31
N MET A 84 -5.93 -2.62 3.17
CA MET A 84 -5.05 -3.78 3.41
C MET A 84 -5.44 -4.58 4.66
N ALA A 85 -6.29 -4.02 5.52
CA ALA A 85 -6.89 -4.70 6.68
C ALA A 85 -8.15 -5.47 6.27
#